data_AF-A0A7J6S966-F1
#
_entry.id   AF-A0A7J6S966-F1
#
_cell.length_a   1.000
_cell.length_b   1.000
_cell.length_c   1.000
_cell.angle_alpha   90.00
_cell.angle_beta   90.00
_cell.angle_gamma   90.00
#
_symmetry.space_group_name_H-M   'P 1'
#
loop_
_entity.id
_entity.type
_entity.pdbx_description
1 polymer ?
#
loop_
_entity_poly.entity_id
_entity_poly.type
_entity_poly.pdbx_seq_one_letter_code
_entity_poly.pdbx_strand_id
1 'polypeptide(L)'
;VINQMMEKERDANMARTKNRPLPTGRITMPQAGVFAGVTCSLGTAILFNVGGPMPAAVALSTAALYTMVYTPMKVKSPYNTHIGSIAGSLPVLIGFSVAGVPLFGDLAPWTLFLLQTLWQFPHFYALAWLFRVDYSRAGYRMFPLADETGHETAAMCRPYMIALAALPVAASALGVTSWMFAFSGMLFNDVHCNLITTT
;
A
#
# COMPACT_ATOMS: atom_id res chain seq x y z
N VAL A 1 8.31 -0.25 12.11
CA VAL A 1 9.29 -0.93 13.00
C VAL A 1 9.09 -2.44 13.01
N ILE A 2 7.90 -2.92 13.36
CA ILE A 2 7.55 -4.36 13.42
C ILE A 2 7.92 -5.12 12.14
N ASN A 3 7.60 -4.57 10.95
CA ASN A 3 7.99 -5.20 9.68
C ASN A 3 9.52 -5.39 9.54
N GLN A 4 10.34 -4.41 9.96
CA GLN A 4 11.80 -4.57 9.91
C GLN A 4 12.31 -5.60 10.93
N MET A 5 11.61 -5.78 12.06
CA MET A 5 11.93 -6.83 13.02
C MET A 5 11.69 -8.22 12.41
N MET A 6 10.59 -8.40 11.69
CA MET A 6 10.23 -9.66 11.02
C MET A 6 11.11 -9.96 9.79
N GLU A 7 11.59 -8.92 9.11
CA GLU A 7 12.35 -9.04 7.87
C GLU A 7 13.87 -8.88 8.07
N LYS A 8 14.37 -8.78 9.31
CA LYS A 8 15.77 -8.48 9.63
C LYS A 8 16.79 -9.26 8.79
N GLU A 9 16.65 -10.58 8.72
CA GLU A 9 17.59 -11.45 8.00
C GLU A 9 17.49 -11.26 6.48
N ARG A 10 16.27 -11.12 5.96
CA ARG A 10 16.02 -10.88 4.52
C ARG A 10 16.52 -9.51 4.10
N ASP A 11 16.34 -8.52 4.96
CA ASP A 11 16.82 -7.16 4.75
C ASP A 11 18.35 -7.11 4.64
N ALA A 12 19.08 -8.00 5.33
CA ALA A 12 20.54 -8.12 5.20
C ALA A 12 20.98 -8.61 3.80
N ASN A 13 20.12 -9.35 3.10
CA ASN A 13 20.42 -9.98 1.81
C ASN A 13 20.06 -9.12 0.59
N MET A 14 19.48 -7.93 0.77
CA MET A 14 19.16 -7.01 -0.34
C MET A 14 20.04 -5.76 -0.30
N ALA A 15 20.56 -5.33 -1.46
CA ALA A 15 21.48 -4.19 -1.55
C ALA A 15 20.86 -2.91 -0.99
N ARG A 16 19.56 -2.72 -1.21
CA ARG A 16 18.79 -1.56 -0.76
C ARG A 16 18.61 -1.49 0.77
N THR A 17 18.51 -2.63 1.45
CA THR A 17 18.03 -2.68 2.84
C THR A 17 19.08 -3.16 3.85
N LYS A 18 20.23 -3.68 3.38
CA LYS A 18 21.31 -4.15 4.24
C LYS A 18 21.83 -3.10 5.23
N ASN A 19 21.68 -1.82 4.90
CA ASN A 19 22.12 -0.70 5.72
C ASN A 19 21.06 -0.21 6.73
N ARG A 20 19.91 -0.89 6.84
CA ARG A 20 18.87 -0.53 7.82
C ARG A 20 19.37 -0.73 9.26
N PRO A 21 18.77 -0.04 10.26
CA PRO A 21 19.24 -0.09 11.64
C PRO A 21 19.27 -1.48 12.29
N LEU A 22 18.33 -2.37 11.95
CA LEU A 22 18.22 -3.72 12.52
C LEU A 22 19.21 -4.73 11.91
N PRO A 23 19.36 -4.83 10.56
CA PRO A 23 20.41 -5.67 9.96
C PRO A 23 21.83 -5.27 10.36
N THR A 24 22.09 -3.95 10.49
CA THR A 24 23.41 -3.42 10.88
C THR A 24 23.69 -3.48 12.38
N GLY A 25 22.71 -3.86 13.20
CA GLY A 25 22.86 -3.93 14.66
C GLY A 25 22.93 -2.57 15.37
N ARG A 26 22.67 -1.45 14.68
CA ARG A 26 22.60 -0.11 15.31
C ARG A 26 21.48 0.00 16.34
N ILE A 27 20.43 -0.81 16.19
CA ILE A 27 19.33 -0.95 17.15
C ILE A 27 19.16 -2.44 17.45
N THR A 28 18.99 -2.78 18.73
CA THR A 28 18.72 -4.16 19.16
C THR A 28 17.25 -4.55 18.99
N MET A 29 16.96 -5.85 18.87
CA MET A 29 15.58 -6.34 18.75
C MET A 29 14.66 -5.89 19.92
N PRO A 30 15.10 -5.92 21.20
CA PRO A 30 14.29 -5.42 22.30
C PRO A 30 14.00 -3.91 22.20
N GLN A 31 15.00 -3.09 21.86
CA GLN A 31 14.81 -1.65 21.68
C GLN A 31 13.79 -1.34 20.57
N ALA A 32 13.88 -2.05 19.44
CA ALA A 32 12.91 -1.92 18.37
C ALA A 32 11.50 -2.37 18.81
N GLY A 33 11.39 -3.44 19.59
CA GLY A 33 10.12 -3.92 20.15
C GLY A 33 9.47 -2.90 21.10
N VAL A 34 10.25 -2.32 22.03
CA VAL A 34 9.76 -1.28 22.94
C VAL A 34 9.31 -0.05 22.15
N PHE A 35 10.14 0.43 21.20
CA PHE A 35 9.79 1.58 20.38
C PHE A 35 8.53 1.33 19.54
N ALA A 36 8.38 0.13 18.97
CA ALA A 36 7.17 -0.27 18.25
C ALA A 36 5.93 -0.28 19.15
N GLY A 37 6.03 -0.87 20.35
CA GLY A 37 4.93 -0.92 21.32
C GLY A 37 4.51 0.47 21.78
N VAL A 38 5.47 1.32 22.16
CA VAL A 38 5.20 2.69 22.61
C VAL A 38 4.55 3.53 21.50
N THR A 39 5.10 3.52 20.29
CA THR A 39 4.55 4.31 19.18
C THR A 39 3.18 3.81 18.74
N CYS A 40 2.95 2.50 18.72
CA CYS A 40 1.65 1.92 18.38
C CYS A 40 0.58 2.28 19.43
N SER A 41 0.90 2.14 20.72
CA SER A 41 -0.02 2.46 21.81
C SER A 41 -0.33 3.95 21.88
N LEU A 42 0.70 4.82 21.79
CA LEU A 42 0.51 6.27 21.80
C LEU A 42 -0.28 6.75 20.59
N GLY A 43 0.07 6.28 19.37
CA GLY A 43 -0.66 6.65 18.16
C GLY A 43 -2.13 6.24 18.21
N THR A 44 -2.41 5.03 18.71
CA THR A 44 -3.79 4.55 18.91
C THR A 44 -4.54 5.39 19.94
N ALA A 45 -3.90 5.70 21.07
CA ALA A 45 -4.50 6.55 22.10
C ALA A 45 -4.81 7.95 21.58
N ILE A 46 -3.92 8.56 20.80
CA ILE A 46 -4.17 9.86 20.16
C ILE A 46 -5.38 9.78 19.23
N LEU A 47 -5.44 8.78 18.34
CA LEU A 47 -6.58 8.61 17.43
C LEU A 47 -7.90 8.37 18.18
N PHE A 48 -7.85 7.61 19.28
CA PHE A 48 -9.03 7.39 20.12
C PHE A 48 -9.54 8.69 20.74
N ASN A 49 -8.64 9.53 21.25
CA ASN A 49 -9.02 10.80 21.87
C ASN A 49 -9.49 11.84 20.86
N VAL A 50 -8.90 11.87 19.66
CA VAL A 50 -9.20 12.91 18.64
C VAL A 50 -10.42 12.54 17.79
N GLY A 51 -10.55 11.29 17.37
CA GLY A 51 -11.62 10.86 16.44
C GLY A 51 -12.49 9.71 16.96
N GLY A 52 -12.31 9.28 18.21
CA GLY A 52 -13.11 8.25 18.83
C GLY A 52 -12.67 6.80 18.52
N PRO A 53 -13.53 5.81 18.82
CA PRO A 53 -13.17 4.40 18.73
C PRO A 53 -12.95 3.91 17.28
N MET A 54 -13.68 4.48 16.31
CA MET A 54 -13.61 4.03 14.91
C MET A 54 -12.24 4.23 14.26
N PRO A 55 -11.62 5.43 14.24
CA PRO A 55 -10.30 5.62 13.63
C PRO A 55 -9.20 4.84 14.38
N ALA A 56 -9.31 4.71 15.70
CA ALA A 56 -8.39 3.88 16.49
C ALA A 56 -8.48 2.39 16.11
N ALA A 57 -9.69 1.87 15.94
CA ALA A 57 -9.92 0.49 15.50
C ALA A 57 -9.39 0.23 14.10
N VAL A 58 -9.61 1.16 13.15
CA VAL A 58 -9.06 1.07 11.80
C VAL A 58 -7.53 1.15 11.80
N ALA A 59 -6.93 1.99 12.65
CA ALA A 59 -5.47 2.09 12.80
C ALA A 59 -4.83 0.79 13.32
N LEU A 60 -5.41 0.21 14.38
CA LEU A 60 -4.97 -1.08 14.92
C LEU A 60 -5.15 -2.20 13.88
N SER A 61 -6.28 -2.21 13.18
CA SER A 61 -6.54 -3.16 12.09
C SER A 61 -5.52 -3.01 10.97
N THR A 62 -5.10 -1.79 10.64
CA THR A 62 -4.05 -1.51 9.66
C THR A 62 -2.71 -2.08 10.10
N ALA A 63 -2.33 -1.85 11.36
CA ALA A 63 -1.09 -2.38 11.91
C ALA A 63 -1.08 -3.92 11.92
N ALA A 64 -2.20 -4.54 12.33
CA ALA A 64 -2.38 -6.00 12.32
C ALA A 64 -2.35 -6.56 10.90
N LEU A 65 -3.10 -5.97 9.96
CA LEU A 65 -3.12 -6.39 8.56
C LEU A 65 -1.73 -6.30 7.93
N TYR A 66 -1.02 -5.21 8.18
CA TYR A 66 0.32 -5.00 7.62
C TYR A 66 1.33 -6.02 8.18
N THR A 67 1.34 -6.23 9.49
CA THR A 67 2.38 -7.02 10.17
C THR A 67 2.07 -8.51 10.21
N MET A 68 0.83 -8.89 10.49
CA MET A 68 0.42 -10.28 10.68
C MET A 68 -0.01 -10.96 9.38
N VAL A 69 -0.47 -10.19 8.39
CA VAL A 69 -0.95 -10.76 7.11
C VAL A 69 0.01 -10.42 5.98
N TYR A 70 0.22 -9.14 5.68
CA TYR A 70 1.03 -8.72 4.54
C TYR A 70 2.49 -9.14 4.64
N THR A 71 3.20 -8.79 5.74
CA THR A 71 4.62 -9.12 5.92
C THR A 71 4.92 -10.62 5.71
N PRO A 72 4.23 -11.58 6.35
CA PRO A 72 4.48 -13.01 6.09
C PRO A 72 4.00 -13.47 4.72
N MET A 73 3.03 -12.80 4.10
CA MET A 73 2.53 -13.17 2.77
C MET A 73 3.58 -12.92 1.68
N LYS A 74 4.48 -11.94 1.84
CA LYS A 74 5.53 -11.64 0.85
C LYS A 74 6.44 -12.82 0.50
N VAL A 75 6.58 -13.80 1.40
CA VAL A 75 7.39 -15.01 1.18
C VAL A 75 6.56 -16.24 0.82
N LYS A 76 5.22 -16.12 0.88
CA LYS A 76 4.29 -17.23 0.64
C LYS A 76 3.59 -17.12 -0.71
N SER A 77 3.20 -15.91 -1.11
CA SER A 77 2.28 -15.69 -2.23
C SER A 77 2.62 -14.44 -3.05
N PRO A 78 2.46 -14.48 -4.39
CA PRO A 78 2.58 -13.31 -5.27
C PRO A 78 1.45 -12.29 -5.07
N TYR A 79 0.34 -12.67 -4.43
CA TYR A 79 -0.78 -11.79 -4.11
C TYR A 79 -0.55 -10.90 -2.88
N ASN A 80 0.68 -10.86 -2.34
CA ASN A 80 1.02 -10.01 -1.20
C ASN A 80 0.79 -8.51 -1.50
N THR A 81 1.00 -8.08 -2.75
CA THR A 81 0.82 -6.68 -3.17
C THR A 81 -0.63 -6.21 -2.99
N HIS A 82 -1.63 -7.08 -3.18
CA HIS A 82 -3.03 -6.74 -2.95
C HIS A 82 -3.31 -6.39 -1.50
N ILE A 83 -2.88 -7.24 -0.57
CA ILE A 83 -3.05 -7.00 0.86
C ILE A 83 -2.23 -5.79 1.31
N GLY A 84 -1.01 -5.64 0.78
CA GLY A 84 -0.16 -4.49 1.03
C GLY A 84 -0.81 -3.18 0.59
N SER A 85 -1.49 -3.19 -0.56
CA SER A 85 -2.14 -1.98 -1.10
C SER A 85 -3.40 -1.60 -0.32
N ILE A 86 -4.17 -2.60 0.13
CA ILE A 86 -5.30 -2.39 1.06
C ILE A 86 -4.77 -1.76 2.36
N ALA A 87 -3.74 -2.36 2.97
CA ALA A 87 -3.14 -1.83 4.19
C ALA A 87 -2.58 -0.41 4.01
N GLY A 88 -1.97 -0.13 2.85
CA GLY A 88 -1.43 1.18 2.49
C GLY A 88 -2.50 2.25 2.24
N SER A 89 -3.75 1.85 2.03
CA SER A 89 -4.86 2.76 1.72
C SER A 89 -5.78 3.01 2.91
N LEU A 90 -5.77 2.14 3.94
CA LEU A 90 -6.53 2.32 5.18
C LEU A 90 -6.29 3.66 5.92
N PRO A 91 -5.10 4.30 5.86
CA PRO A 91 -4.92 5.64 6.44
C PRO A 91 -5.91 6.70 5.93
N VAL A 92 -6.41 6.56 4.69
CA VAL A 92 -7.46 7.42 4.15
C VAL A 92 -8.73 7.32 4.98
N LEU A 93 -9.16 6.09 5.30
CA LEU A 93 -10.36 5.86 6.11
C LEU A 93 -10.20 6.37 7.55
N ILE A 94 -8.98 6.27 8.10
CA ILE A 94 -8.67 6.87 9.42
C ILE A 94 -8.86 8.38 9.35
N GLY A 95 -8.34 9.05 8.32
CA GLY A 95 -8.47 10.49 8.13
C GLY A 95 -9.92 10.96 8.01
N PHE A 96 -10.72 10.31 7.16
CA PHE A 96 -12.15 10.60 7.02
C PHE A 96 -12.93 10.38 8.31
N SER A 97 -12.62 9.29 9.03
CA SER A 97 -13.28 9.00 10.30
C SER A 97 -12.95 10.02 11.38
N VAL A 98 -11.73 10.56 11.42
CA VAL A 98 -11.34 11.67 12.31
C VAL A 98 -12.03 12.98 11.91
N ALA A 99 -12.21 13.21 10.60
CA ALA A 99 -12.94 14.38 10.08
C ALA A 99 -14.46 14.33 10.31
N GLY A 100 -14.98 13.27 10.95
CA GLY A 100 -16.40 13.10 11.26
C GLY A 100 -17.23 12.57 10.10
N VAL A 101 -16.61 12.08 9.01
CA VAL A 101 -17.33 11.47 7.88
C VAL A 101 -17.60 10.00 8.20
N PRO A 102 -18.86 9.54 8.13
CA PRO A 102 -19.19 8.16 8.45
C PRO A 102 -18.61 7.20 7.40
N LEU A 103 -17.93 6.15 7.87
CA LEU A 103 -17.37 5.14 6.97
C LEU A 103 -18.44 4.21 6.38
N PHE A 104 -19.65 4.20 6.95
CA PHE A 104 -20.78 3.43 6.43
C PHE A 104 -21.84 4.39 5.89
N GLY A 105 -22.31 4.14 4.67
CA GLY A 105 -23.35 4.96 4.03
C GLY A 105 -22.82 6.17 3.24
N ASP A 106 -21.54 6.53 3.39
CA ASP A 106 -20.89 7.55 2.56
C ASP A 106 -19.88 6.89 1.60
N LEU A 107 -19.94 7.29 0.33
CA LEU A 107 -19.05 6.78 -0.72
C LEU A 107 -17.73 7.56 -0.81
N ALA A 108 -17.64 8.77 -0.25
CA ALA A 108 -16.44 9.60 -0.35
C ALA A 108 -15.19 8.96 0.27
N PRO A 109 -15.22 8.40 1.50
CA PRO A 109 -14.05 7.75 2.09
C PRO A 109 -13.57 6.56 1.25
N TRP A 110 -14.51 5.77 0.74
CA TRP A 110 -14.24 4.59 -0.07
C TRP A 110 -13.73 4.92 -1.46
N THR A 111 -14.20 6.02 -2.05
CA THR A 111 -13.72 6.49 -3.35
C THR A 111 -12.23 6.83 -3.27
N LEU A 112 -11.81 7.59 -2.25
CA LEU A 112 -10.40 7.93 -2.10
C LEU A 112 -9.55 6.73 -1.66
N PHE A 113 -10.11 5.83 -0.84
CA PHE A 113 -9.48 4.55 -0.50
C PHE A 113 -9.21 3.69 -1.75
N LEU A 114 -10.19 3.58 -2.64
CA LEU A 114 -10.07 2.82 -3.90
C LEU A 114 -9.06 3.48 -4.83
N LEU A 115 -9.09 4.80 -4.95
CA LEU A 115 -8.10 5.55 -5.74
C LEU A 115 -6.68 5.25 -5.22
N GLN A 116 -6.49 5.34 -3.89
CA GLN A 116 -5.22 5.06 -3.24
C GLN A 116 -4.79 3.59 -3.40
N THR A 117 -5.73 2.65 -3.43
CA THR A 117 -5.43 1.23 -3.62
C THR A 117 -5.05 0.94 -5.08
N LEU A 118 -5.76 1.52 -6.04
CA LEU A 118 -5.57 1.26 -7.47
C LEU A 118 -4.25 1.82 -7.99
N TRP A 119 -3.87 3.05 -7.63
CA TRP A 119 -2.62 3.64 -8.14
C TRP A 119 -1.37 2.95 -7.58
N GLN A 120 -1.48 2.30 -6.41
CA GLN A 120 -0.37 1.62 -5.78
C GLN A 120 0.11 0.39 -6.57
N PHE A 121 -0.80 -0.30 -7.27
CA PHE A 121 -0.46 -1.50 -8.04
C PHE A 121 0.61 -1.26 -9.11
N PRO A 122 0.44 -0.35 -10.08
CA PRO A 122 1.46 -0.12 -11.11
C PRO A 122 2.80 0.31 -10.49
N HIS A 123 2.77 1.14 -9.45
CA HIS A 123 3.97 1.57 -8.75
C HIS A 123 4.70 0.40 -8.06
N PHE A 124 3.97 -0.42 -7.29
CA PHE A 124 4.57 -1.54 -6.55
C PHE A 124 5.02 -2.67 -7.47
N TYR A 125 4.31 -2.94 -8.55
CA TYR A 125 4.73 -3.94 -9.53
C TYR A 125 5.97 -3.49 -10.31
N ALA A 126 6.04 -2.22 -10.74
CA ALA A 126 7.25 -1.68 -11.36
C ALA A 126 8.46 -1.75 -10.40
N LEU A 127 8.26 -1.41 -9.12
CA LEU A 127 9.31 -1.51 -8.10
C LEU A 127 9.75 -2.96 -7.86
N ALA A 128 8.80 -3.90 -7.82
CA ALA A 128 9.06 -5.31 -7.64
C ALA A 128 9.83 -5.90 -8.83
N TRP A 129 9.55 -5.45 -10.06
CA TRP A 129 10.27 -5.85 -11.27
C TRP A 129 11.71 -5.29 -11.28
N LEU A 130 11.88 -4.02 -10.91
CA LEU A 130 13.20 -3.36 -10.84
C LEU A 130 14.14 -4.08 -9.86
N PHE A 131 13.63 -4.52 -8.70
CA PHE A 131 14.41 -5.20 -7.67
C PHE A 131 14.24 -6.72 -7.66
N ARG A 132 13.75 -7.33 -8.76
CA ARG A 132 13.43 -8.77 -8.83
C ARG A 132 14.58 -9.68 -8.42
N VAL A 133 15.81 -9.35 -8.82
CA VAL A 133 17.00 -10.15 -8.50
C VAL A 133 17.29 -10.15 -7.00
N ASP A 134 17.22 -8.98 -6.36
CA ASP A 134 17.40 -8.84 -4.92
C ASP A 134 16.27 -9.52 -4.14
N TYR A 135 15.02 -9.39 -4.61
CA TYR A 135 13.88 -10.08 -4.03
C TYR A 135 14.02 -11.60 -4.10
N SER A 136 14.48 -12.13 -5.24
CA SER A 136 14.76 -13.56 -5.41
C SER A 136 15.86 -14.03 -4.45
N ARG A 137 16.95 -13.27 -4.31
CA ARG A 137 18.06 -13.59 -3.38
C ARG A 137 17.61 -13.61 -1.92
N ALA A 138 16.71 -12.70 -1.54
CA ALA A 138 16.17 -12.62 -0.19
C ALA A 138 14.98 -13.58 0.06
N GLY A 139 14.63 -14.44 -0.90
CA GLY A 139 13.60 -15.47 -0.76
C GLY A 139 12.16 -14.94 -0.77
N TYR A 140 11.93 -13.77 -1.36
CA TYR A 140 10.57 -13.25 -1.56
C TYR A 140 9.88 -13.95 -2.74
N ARG A 141 8.54 -13.93 -2.74
CA ARG A 141 7.68 -14.48 -3.80
C ARG A 141 6.80 -13.37 -4.39
N MET A 142 7.42 -12.35 -4.96
CA MET A 142 6.73 -11.27 -5.66
C MET A 142 6.28 -11.72 -7.06
N PHE A 143 5.21 -11.13 -7.59
CA PHE A 143 4.71 -11.48 -8.92
C PHE A 143 5.76 -11.39 -10.06
N PRO A 144 6.53 -10.29 -10.22
CA PRO A 144 7.38 -10.08 -11.40
C PRO A 144 8.75 -10.76 -11.30
N LEU A 145 8.91 -11.81 -10.48
CA LEU A 145 10.19 -12.48 -10.28
C LEU A 145 10.67 -13.23 -11.52
N ALA A 146 9.75 -13.87 -12.24
CA ALA A 146 10.04 -14.65 -13.45
C ALA A 146 9.96 -13.83 -14.74
N ASP A 147 9.46 -12.59 -14.67
CA ASP A 147 9.28 -11.74 -15.83
C ASP A 147 10.57 -10.94 -16.12
N GLU A 148 11.40 -11.45 -17.03
CA GLU A 148 12.63 -10.77 -17.42
C GLU A 148 12.38 -9.53 -18.30
N THR A 149 11.30 -9.54 -19.06
CA THR A 149 10.99 -8.53 -20.09
C THR A 149 10.18 -7.35 -19.57
N GLY A 150 9.40 -7.56 -18.50
CA GLY A 150 8.46 -6.59 -17.95
C GLY A 150 7.08 -6.62 -18.61
N HIS A 151 6.88 -7.42 -19.67
CA HIS A 151 5.62 -7.47 -20.41
C HIS A 151 4.48 -8.08 -19.58
N GLU A 152 4.74 -9.14 -18.81
CA GLU A 152 3.72 -9.77 -17.95
C GLU A 152 3.34 -8.83 -16.79
N THR A 153 4.34 -8.14 -16.24
CA THR A 153 4.15 -7.13 -15.20
C THR A 153 3.30 -5.97 -15.70
N ALA A 154 3.61 -5.45 -16.89
CA ALA A 154 2.82 -4.40 -17.53
C ALA A 154 1.39 -4.88 -17.83
N ALA A 155 1.24 -6.12 -18.31
CA ALA A 155 -0.06 -6.74 -18.57
C ALA A 155 -0.92 -6.85 -17.32
N MET A 156 -0.35 -7.22 -16.18
CA MET A 156 -1.05 -7.23 -14.89
C MET A 156 -1.43 -5.84 -14.40
N CYS A 157 -0.66 -4.80 -14.74
CA CYS A 157 -0.97 -3.42 -14.35
C CYS A 157 -2.15 -2.84 -15.13
N ARG A 158 -2.37 -3.27 -16.39
CA ARG A 158 -3.43 -2.74 -17.28
C ARG A 158 -4.82 -2.67 -16.63
N PRO A 159 -5.40 -3.74 -16.05
CA PRO A 159 -6.72 -3.65 -15.44
C PRO A 159 -6.80 -2.61 -14.31
N TYR A 160 -5.74 -2.45 -13.51
CA TYR A 160 -5.70 -1.45 -12.43
C TYR A 160 -5.65 -0.03 -12.96
N MET A 161 -4.92 0.22 -14.04
CA MET A 161 -4.84 1.54 -14.67
C MET A 161 -6.15 1.91 -15.37
N ILE A 162 -6.80 0.96 -16.04
CA ILE A 162 -8.12 1.17 -16.63
C ILE A 162 -9.15 1.49 -15.51
N ALA A 163 -9.13 0.73 -14.41
CA ALA A 163 -9.99 1.00 -13.27
C ALA A 163 -9.70 2.38 -12.63
N LEU A 164 -8.42 2.75 -12.50
CA LEU A 164 -8.01 4.06 -11.99
C LEU A 164 -8.48 5.20 -12.89
N ALA A 165 -8.46 5.04 -14.21
CA ALA A 165 -8.96 6.01 -15.16
C ALA A 165 -10.49 6.13 -15.14
N ALA A 166 -11.20 5.03 -14.94
CA ALA A 166 -12.66 5.01 -14.84
C ALA A 166 -13.19 5.57 -13.51
N LEU A 167 -12.41 5.46 -12.43
CA LEU A 167 -12.86 5.80 -11.08
C LEU A 167 -13.28 7.29 -10.92
N PRO A 168 -12.53 8.30 -11.41
CA PRO A 168 -12.96 9.70 -11.35
C PRO A 168 -14.32 9.95 -12.02
N VAL A 169 -14.58 9.30 -13.15
CA VAL A 169 -15.84 9.41 -13.90
C VAL A 169 -16.98 8.83 -13.10
N ALA A 170 -16.79 7.61 -12.57
CA ALA A 170 -17.79 6.94 -11.75
C ALA A 170 -18.09 7.75 -10.47
N ALA A 171 -17.07 8.28 -9.81
CA ALA A 171 -17.21 9.11 -8.62
C ALA A 171 -18.00 10.40 -8.90
N SER A 172 -17.74 11.08 -10.02
CA SER A 172 -18.50 12.27 -10.42
C SER A 172 -19.95 11.94 -10.81
N ALA A 173 -20.17 10.82 -11.52
CA ALA A 173 -21.51 10.36 -11.90
C ALA A 173 -22.37 9.98 -10.69
N LEU A 174 -21.76 9.42 -9.64
CA LEU A 174 -22.41 9.10 -8.37
C LEU A 174 -22.59 10.32 -7.46
N GLY A 175 -22.19 11.51 -7.89
CA GLY A 175 -22.32 12.76 -7.12
C GLY A 175 -21.35 12.86 -5.93
N VAL A 176 -20.34 12.00 -5.85
CA VAL A 176 -19.35 11.99 -4.77
C VAL A 176 -18.33 13.13 -4.97
N THR A 177 -17.97 13.43 -6.22
CA THR A 177 -17.00 14.47 -6.59
C THR A 177 -17.54 15.36 -7.70
N SER A 178 -16.88 16.51 -7.93
CA SER A 178 -17.24 17.40 -9.04
C SER A 178 -16.73 16.87 -10.38
N TRP A 179 -17.39 17.23 -11.48
CA TRP A 179 -16.92 16.87 -12.84
C TRP A 179 -15.50 17.36 -13.16
N MET A 180 -15.02 18.41 -12.47
CA MET A 180 -13.63 18.86 -12.59
C MET A 180 -12.63 17.78 -12.14
N PHE A 181 -13.01 16.92 -11.20
CA PHE A 181 -12.22 15.76 -10.80
C PHE A 181 -12.13 14.72 -11.91
N ALA A 182 -13.24 14.45 -12.62
CA ALA A 182 -13.23 13.56 -13.78
C ALA A 182 -12.36 14.11 -14.92
N PHE A 183 -12.52 15.39 -15.27
CA PHE A 183 -11.72 16.02 -16.33
C PHE A 183 -10.23 16.03 -16.02
N SER A 184 -9.84 16.44 -14.80
CA SER A 184 -8.43 16.44 -14.41
C SER A 184 -7.86 15.02 -14.35
N GLY A 185 -8.62 14.06 -13.81
CA GLY A 185 -8.21 12.66 -13.76
C GLY A 185 -8.03 12.01 -15.14
N MET A 186 -8.90 12.29 -16.11
CA MET A 186 -8.78 11.75 -17.47
C MET A 186 -7.55 12.29 -18.19
N LEU A 187 -7.30 13.60 -18.09
CA LEU A 187 -6.23 14.28 -18.83
C LEU A 187 -4.83 13.73 -18.47
N PHE A 188 -4.62 13.35 -17.21
CA PHE A 188 -3.38 12.70 -16.78
C PHE A 188 -3.35 11.20 -17.10
N ASN A 189 -4.50 10.51 -17.13
CA ASN A 189 -4.57 9.07 -17.40
C ASN A 189 -4.47 8.72 -18.89
N ASP A 190 -4.96 9.57 -19.79
CA ASP A 190 -4.87 9.35 -21.25
C ASP A 190 -3.41 9.32 -21.74
N VAL A 191 -2.53 10.11 -21.12
CA VAL A 191 -1.09 10.10 -21.41
C VAL A 191 -0.45 8.78 -20.98
N HIS A 192 -0.90 8.18 -19.88
CA HIS A 192 -0.37 6.91 -19.37
C HIS A 192 -0.94 5.67 -20.07
N CYS A 193 -2.23 5.66 -20.41
CA CYS A 193 -2.83 4.52 -21.11
C CYS A 193 -2.28 4.36 -22.53
N ASN A 194 -2.08 5.47 -23.26
CA ASN A 194 -1.54 5.42 -24.63
C ASN A 194 -0.09 4.91 -24.69
N LEU A 195 0.72 5.16 -23.66
CA LEU A 195 2.10 4.64 -23.60
C LEU A 195 2.17 3.12 -23.38
N ILE A 196 1.10 2.51 -22.89
CA ILE A 196 1.05 1.10 -22.47
C ILE A 196 0.31 0.22 -23.48
N THR A 197 -0.56 0.80 -24.31
CA THR A 197 -1.25 0.10 -25.41
C THR A 197 -0.44 0.01 -26.70
N THR A 198 0.59 0.85 -26.88
CA THR A 198 1.43 0.85 -28.09
C THR A 198 2.74 0.05 -27.98
N THR A 199 2.93 -0.73 -26.91
CA THR A 199 4.08 -1.65 -26.72
C THR A 199 3.59 -3.07 -26.47
#